data_AF-A0A553MMC8-F1
#
_entry.id   AF-A0A553MMC8-F1
#
_cell.length_a   1.000
_cell.length_b   1.000
_cell.length_c   1.000
_cell.angle_alpha   90.00
_cell.angle_beta   90.00
_cell.angle_gamma   90.00
#
_symmetry.space_group_name_H-M   'P 1'
#
loop_
_entity.id
_entity.type
_entity.pdbx_description
1 polymer ?
#
loop_
_entity_poly.entity_id
_entity_poly.type
_entity_poly.pdbx_seq_one_letter_code
_entity_poly.pdbx_strand_id
1 'polypeptide(L)'
;MKYSEARGTNMRLGLSTECAVLTCTFLFVISENVPVPENVNLISENMGLLLEWDPPQNTSDVLVNYTAELKGWKAVYEPVCSKSSSLQCDFTNSVAIYGTYQLRVRTELQGDTSDWVETEVFSVDEIKDTHQDTSLLSEVPTLSAFSLPATIGPPHVELRSSKGQTEVDITDPLLKKKNLRDIFGIGSIFYLVRFWKKGAGKEELKTQQNRVILPQLEPLVNYCVEVEIAYMKNKTSRPSNVSCLTNTASNEAQAWFISALFFISCLVVLVSVVMIFLAVWYGYKLYRNIFPNDKLPEVLKQNLVSRCPAALVRQEFTETNEPFFELRIYEGKL
;
A
#
# COMPACT_ATOMS: atom_id res chain seq x y z
N MET A 1 -60.57 -19.81 115.67
CA MET A 1 -59.61 -19.70 116.79
C MET A 1 -58.32 -19.08 116.25
N LYS A 2 -57.90 -17.96 116.87
CA LYS A 2 -56.55 -17.32 116.92
C LYS A 2 -55.85 -17.01 115.56
N TYR A 3 -55.68 -15.73 115.15
CA TYR A 3 -54.61 -14.77 115.53
C TYR A 3 -53.21 -15.43 115.56
N SER A 4 -52.14 -14.94 114.93
CA SER A 4 -51.73 -13.56 114.64
C SER A 4 -50.58 -13.46 113.62
N GLU A 5 -50.52 -12.30 112.99
CA GLU A 5 -49.43 -11.65 112.26
C GLU A 5 -48.09 -11.62 113.04
N ALA A 6 -46.94 -11.75 112.34
CA ALA A 6 -45.64 -11.32 112.86
C ALA A 6 -44.79 -10.72 111.72
N ARG A 7 -44.30 -9.51 111.99
CA ARG A 7 -43.67 -8.55 111.11
C ARG A 7 -42.23 -8.32 111.61
N GLY A 8 -41.28 -8.10 110.71
CA GLY A 8 -39.89 -7.72 111.00
C GLY A 8 -38.90 -8.80 110.55
N THR A 9 -37.82 -8.51 109.82
CA THR A 9 -36.86 -7.41 110.01
C THR A 9 -36.15 -7.03 108.71
N ASN A 10 -35.87 -5.74 108.56
CA ASN A 10 -34.94 -5.16 107.60
C ASN A 10 -33.51 -5.66 107.85
N MET A 11 -32.79 -6.03 106.78
CA MET A 11 -31.33 -6.08 106.80
C MET A 11 -30.80 -5.37 105.55
N ARG A 12 -30.31 -4.15 105.75
CA ARG A 12 -29.46 -3.45 104.79
C ARG A 12 -28.05 -4.05 104.92
N LEU A 13 -27.51 -4.59 103.83
CA LEU A 13 -26.07 -4.64 103.61
C LEU A 13 -25.79 -3.90 102.30
N GLY A 14 -25.02 -2.82 102.41
CA GLY A 14 -24.36 -2.16 101.30
C GLY A 14 -22.91 -2.67 101.15
N LEU A 15 -22.29 -2.22 100.05
CA LEU A 15 -20.95 -2.48 99.53
C LEU A 15 -20.79 -3.83 98.80
N SER A 16 -20.18 -3.96 97.63
CA SER A 16 -19.35 -3.06 96.82
C SER A 16 -19.25 -3.61 95.38
N THR A 17 -19.11 -2.70 94.42
CA THR A 17 -18.43 -2.80 93.11
C THR A 17 -17.80 -4.15 92.72
N GLU A 18 -18.11 -4.66 91.51
CA GLU A 18 -17.16 -4.74 90.38
C GLU A 18 -17.92 -4.88 89.04
N CYS A 19 -17.52 -4.04 88.09
CA CYS A 19 -17.99 -3.97 86.72
C CYS A 19 -17.50 -5.19 85.91
N ALA A 20 -18.40 -5.88 85.23
CA ALA A 20 -18.04 -6.70 84.07
C ALA A 20 -18.98 -6.34 82.91
N VAL A 21 -18.75 -5.15 82.33
CA VAL A 21 -19.31 -4.83 81.01
C VAL A 21 -18.49 -5.64 80.02
N LEU A 22 -19.05 -6.76 79.56
CA LEU A 22 -18.50 -7.54 78.46
C LEU A 22 -18.65 -6.71 77.18
N THR A 23 -17.76 -5.75 76.95
CA THR A 23 -17.69 -5.04 75.67
C THR A 23 -17.22 -6.04 74.64
N CYS A 24 -18.18 -6.60 73.90
CA CYS A 24 -17.91 -7.34 72.68
C CYS A 24 -17.30 -6.35 71.68
N THR A 25 -15.97 -6.21 71.71
CA THR A 25 -15.24 -5.50 70.66
C THR A 25 -15.40 -6.35 69.40
N PHE A 26 -16.40 -6.01 68.60
CA PHE A 26 -16.40 -6.38 67.19
C PHE A 26 -15.11 -5.81 66.61
N LEU A 27 -14.11 -6.68 66.42
CA LEU A 27 -13.04 -6.40 65.49
C LEU A 27 -13.73 -6.31 64.13
N PHE A 28 -14.04 -5.08 63.71
CA PHE A 28 -14.27 -4.81 62.30
C PHE A 28 -12.95 -5.15 61.62
N VAL A 29 -12.88 -6.36 61.07
CA VAL A 29 -11.88 -6.68 60.05
C VAL A 29 -12.23 -5.75 58.90
N ILE A 30 -11.47 -4.67 58.75
CA ILE A 30 -11.50 -3.86 57.55
C ILE A 30 -10.90 -4.79 56.48
N SER A 31 -11.77 -5.41 55.67
CA SER A 31 -11.33 -6.04 54.43
C SER A 31 -10.90 -4.90 53.53
N GLU A 32 -9.60 -4.66 53.45
CA GLU A 32 -9.03 -3.71 52.52
C GLU A 32 -9.26 -4.26 51.11
N ASN A 33 -10.33 -3.80 50.46
CA ASN A 33 -10.65 -4.23 49.11
C ASN A 33 -9.51 -3.81 48.18
N VAL A 34 -8.98 -4.77 47.42
CA VAL A 34 -7.94 -4.50 46.44
C VAL A 34 -8.50 -3.50 45.39
N PRO A 35 -7.83 -2.37 45.13
CA PRO A 35 -8.37 -1.32 44.28
C PRO A 35 -8.34 -1.71 42.80
N VAL A 36 -9.39 -1.37 42.06
CA VAL A 36 -9.52 -1.72 40.63
C VAL A 36 -8.61 -0.87 39.73
N PRO A 37 -8.22 -1.36 38.55
CA PRO A 37 -7.48 -0.56 37.56
C PRO A 37 -8.28 0.66 37.08
N GLU A 38 -7.59 1.76 36.78
CA GLU A 38 -8.22 2.99 36.28
C GLU A 38 -8.01 3.16 34.77
N ASN A 39 -8.81 4.03 34.14
CA ASN A 39 -8.67 4.43 32.73
C ASN A 39 -8.49 3.25 31.75
N VAL A 40 -9.26 2.17 31.96
CA VAL A 40 -9.23 0.98 31.11
C VAL A 40 -9.64 1.36 29.68
N ASN A 41 -8.66 1.31 28.78
CA ASN A 41 -8.77 1.75 27.40
C ASN A 41 -8.47 0.59 26.46
N LEU A 42 -9.39 0.32 25.54
CA LEU A 42 -9.19 -0.64 24.48
C LEU A 42 -8.61 0.06 23.23
N ILE A 43 -7.62 -0.52 22.57
CA ILE A 43 -6.96 0.08 21.40
C ILE A 43 -6.93 -0.94 20.26
N SER A 44 -7.43 -0.55 19.09
CA SER A 44 -7.40 -1.39 17.88
C SER A 44 -6.76 -0.69 16.68
N GLU A 45 -5.46 -0.85 16.51
CA GLU A 45 -4.74 -0.28 15.37
C GLU A 45 -4.02 -1.37 14.57
N ASN A 46 -4.08 -1.29 13.23
CA ASN A 46 -3.43 -2.26 12.34
C ASN A 46 -3.79 -3.73 12.67
N MET A 47 -5.05 -3.95 13.05
CA MET A 47 -5.61 -5.24 13.49
C MET A 47 -4.97 -5.82 14.75
N GLY A 48 -4.22 -5.00 15.47
CA GLY A 48 -3.91 -5.26 16.86
C GLY A 48 -5.14 -5.07 17.74
N LEU A 49 -5.16 -5.74 18.88
CA LEU A 49 -6.12 -5.48 19.94
C LEU A 49 -5.38 -5.47 21.28
N LEU A 50 -5.24 -4.29 21.85
CA LEU A 50 -4.51 -4.06 23.09
C LEU A 50 -5.46 -3.46 24.12
N LEU A 51 -5.48 -4.01 25.32
CA LEU A 51 -6.17 -3.39 26.46
C LEU A 51 -5.10 -2.73 27.33
N GLU A 52 -5.22 -1.44 27.56
CA GLU A 52 -4.35 -0.63 28.41
C GLU A 52 -5.12 -0.13 29.63
N TRP A 53 -4.43 0.11 30.74
CA TRP A 53 -5.03 0.64 31.95
C TRP A 53 -3.98 1.34 32.82
N ASP A 54 -4.45 2.23 33.67
CA ASP A 54 -3.62 2.89 34.68
C ASP A 54 -3.62 2.09 35.99
N PRO A 55 -2.51 2.14 36.76
CA PRO A 55 -2.48 1.60 38.10
C PRO A 55 -3.55 2.25 38.97
N PRO A 56 -4.12 1.53 39.95
CA PRO A 56 -5.02 2.13 40.90
C PRO A 56 -4.36 3.29 41.69
N GLN A 57 -5.15 4.27 42.10
CA GLN A 57 -4.65 5.36 42.93
C GLN A 57 -4.00 4.79 44.20
N ASN A 58 -2.89 5.39 44.62
CA ASN A 58 -2.16 5.05 45.86
C ASN A 58 -1.43 3.69 45.86
N THR A 59 -1.17 3.07 44.69
CA THR A 59 -0.37 1.83 44.59
C THR A 59 1.01 2.02 43.93
N SER A 60 1.53 3.24 43.83
CA SER A 60 2.79 3.54 43.11
C SER A 60 4.03 2.85 43.70
N ASP A 61 4.01 2.52 44.99
CA ASP A 61 5.13 1.88 45.71
C ASP A 61 4.94 0.36 45.90
N VAL A 62 3.83 -0.21 45.41
CA VAL A 62 3.44 -1.60 45.64
C VAL A 62 3.45 -2.37 44.33
N LEU A 63 4.06 -3.57 44.32
CA LEU A 63 4.03 -4.45 43.16
C LEU A 63 2.63 -5.04 42.98
N VAL A 64 1.86 -4.44 42.05
CA VAL A 64 0.52 -4.90 41.67
C VAL A 64 0.64 -5.77 40.42
N ASN A 65 -0.03 -6.92 40.45
CA ASN A 65 -0.17 -7.79 39.27
C ASN A 65 -1.56 -7.63 38.67
N TYR A 66 -1.69 -7.93 37.39
CA TYR A 66 -2.93 -7.82 36.64
C TYR A 66 -3.25 -9.13 35.94
N THR A 67 -4.54 -9.47 35.94
CA THR A 67 -5.08 -10.58 35.15
C THR A 67 -6.16 -10.04 34.23
N ALA A 68 -6.03 -10.38 32.94
CA ALA A 68 -6.92 -9.92 31.90
C ALA A 68 -7.47 -11.10 31.10
N GLU A 69 -8.78 -11.11 30.89
CA GLU A 69 -9.53 -12.21 30.30
C GLU A 69 -10.40 -11.75 29.14
N LEU A 70 -10.67 -12.67 28.22
CA LEU A 70 -11.56 -12.44 27.09
C LEU A 70 -12.75 -13.38 27.13
N LYS A 71 -13.93 -12.86 26.77
CA LYS A 71 -15.13 -13.65 26.51
C LYS A 71 -15.57 -13.44 25.07
N GLY A 72 -15.57 -14.51 24.30
CA GLY A 72 -16.12 -14.53 22.94
C GLY A 72 -17.43 -15.30 22.87
N TRP A 73 -17.67 -15.97 21.74
CA TRP A 73 -18.90 -16.76 21.50
C TRP A 73 -19.17 -17.86 22.53
N LYS A 74 -18.13 -18.49 23.09
CA LYS A 74 -18.28 -19.56 24.09
C LYS A 74 -18.90 -19.08 25.40
N ALA A 75 -19.10 -17.77 25.59
CA ALA A 75 -19.64 -17.15 26.80
C ALA A 75 -18.88 -17.49 28.10
N VAL A 76 -17.65 -17.99 27.98
CA VAL A 76 -16.72 -18.29 29.08
C VAL A 76 -15.54 -17.33 28.96
N TYR A 77 -15.10 -16.77 30.08
CA TYR A 77 -13.88 -15.98 30.13
C TYR A 77 -12.65 -16.88 30.13
N GLU A 78 -11.75 -16.64 29.18
CA GLU A 78 -10.46 -17.32 29.05
C GLU A 78 -9.32 -16.32 29.37
N PRO A 79 -8.37 -16.65 30.25
CA PRO A 79 -7.27 -15.75 30.60
C PRO A 79 -6.26 -15.64 29.47
N VAL A 80 -5.84 -14.40 29.17
CA VAL A 80 -4.80 -14.12 28.17
C VAL A 80 -3.52 -13.62 28.85
N CYS A 81 -3.65 -12.65 29.75
CA CYS A 81 -2.57 -12.22 30.63
C CYS A 81 -2.90 -12.65 32.05
N SER A 82 -1.98 -13.33 32.72
CA SER A 82 -2.19 -13.83 34.07
C SER A 82 -1.04 -13.38 34.97
N LYS A 83 -1.37 -12.70 36.08
CA LYS A 83 -0.41 -12.22 37.07
C LYS A 83 0.78 -11.46 36.47
N SER A 84 0.50 -10.58 35.52
CA SER A 84 1.52 -9.75 34.84
C SER A 84 1.66 -8.39 35.53
N SER A 85 2.87 -7.84 35.61
CA SER A 85 3.10 -6.46 36.06
C SER A 85 2.95 -5.42 34.94
N SER A 86 2.65 -5.86 33.71
CA SER A 86 2.38 -5.00 32.57
C SER A 86 1.08 -4.22 32.76
N LEU A 87 1.06 -2.95 32.33
CA LEU A 87 -0.13 -2.08 32.30
C LEU A 87 -0.93 -2.21 30.98
N GLN A 88 -0.59 -3.23 30.21
CA GLN A 88 -1.23 -3.54 28.95
C GLN A 88 -1.28 -5.06 28.72
N CYS A 89 -2.32 -5.55 28.04
CA CYS A 89 -2.45 -6.93 27.60
C CYS A 89 -2.82 -7.03 26.12
N ASP A 90 -2.04 -7.82 25.38
CA ASP A 90 -2.23 -8.03 23.94
C ASP A 90 -3.17 -9.21 23.67
N PHE A 91 -4.34 -8.90 23.13
CA PHE A 91 -5.39 -9.85 22.74
C PHE A 91 -5.38 -10.17 21.23
N THR A 92 -4.44 -9.63 20.45
CA THR A 92 -4.41 -9.71 18.99
C THR A 92 -4.56 -11.13 18.45
N ASN A 93 -3.87 -12.10 19.07
CA ASN A 93 -3.89 -13.50 18.64
C ASN A 93 -5.07 -14.30 19.20
N SER A 94 -5.77 -13.76 20.20
CA SER A 94 -6.85 -14.43 20.92
C SER A 94 -8.24 -14.11 20.36
N VAL A 95 -8.35 -13.10 19.49
CA VAL A 95 -9.60 -12.71 18.81
C VAL A 95 -9.65 -13.16 17.36
N ALA A 96 -10.82 -13.22 16.75
CA ALA A 96 -11.02 -13.41 15.31
C ALA A 96 -11.43 -12.07 14.66
N ILE A 97 -11.20 -11.94 13.35
CA ILE A 97 -11.51 -10.69 12.60
C ILE A 97 -13.02 -10.40 12.59
N TYR A 98 -13.85 -11.44 12.53
CA TYR A 98 -15.31 -11.34 12.51
C TYR A 98 -15.88 -11.97 13.78
N GLY A 99 -15.53 -11.39 14.93
CA GLY A 99 -15.97 -11.89 16.23
C GLY A 99 -16.40 -10.76 17.14
N THR A 100 -17.34 -11.09 18.02
CA THR A 100 -17.82 -10.22 19.08
C THR A 100 -17.19 -10.67 20.40
N TYR A 101 -16.60 -9.73 21.11
CA TYR A 101 -15.82 -9.97 22.31
C TYR A 101 -16.18 -9.00 23.42
N GLN A 102 -15.94 -9.45 24.65
CA GLN A 102 -15.92 -8.61 25.84
C GLN A 102 -14.63 -8.92 26.59
N LEU A 103 -13.85 -7.89 26.89
CA LEU A 103 -12.62 -7.99 27.66
C LEU A 103 -12.85 -7.52 29.09
N ARG A 104 -12.07 -8.05 30.03
CA ARG A 104 -12.05 -7.56 31.41
C ARG A 104 -10.66 -7.64 32.02
N VAL A 105 -10.38 -6.77 32.97
CA VAL A 105 -9.13 -6.73 33.73
C VAL A 105 -9.40 -6.52 35.21
N ARG A 106 -8.54 -7.09 36.05
CA ARG A 106 -8.54 -6.87 37.51
C ARG A 106 -7.12 -6.80 38.04
N THR A 107 -6.97 -6.23 39.21
CA THR A 107 -5.70 -6.29 39.98
C THR A 107 -5.67 -7.50 40.90
N GLU A 108 -4.47 -8.01 41.13
CA GLU A 108 -4.15 -9.06 42.10
C GLU A 108 -3.03 -8.55 43.02
N LEU A 109 -3.29 -8.52 44.32
CA LEU A 109 -2.37 -8.02 45.34
C LEU A 109 -2.25 -9.04 46.47
N GLN A 110 -1.05 -9.57 46.70
CA GLN A 110 -0.73 -10.50 47.80
C GLN A 110 -1.66 -11.74 47.92
N GLY A 111 -2.30 -12.15 46.83
CA GLY A 111 -3.21 -13.30 46.80
C GLY A 111 -4.70 -12.93 46.78
N ASP A 112 -5.02 -11.68 47.12
CA ASP A 112 -6.37 -11.11 46.99
C ASP A 112 -6.56 -10.46 45.62
N THR A 113 -7.81 -10.27 45.21
CA THR A 113 -8.18 -9.78 43.88
C THR A 113 -9.22 -8.68 43.97
N SER A 114 -9.14 -7.69 43.08
CA SER A 114 -10.19 -6.66 42.94
C SER A 114 -11.42 -7.20 42.20
N ASP A 115 -12.47 -6.39 42.18
CA ASP A 115 -13.56 -6.53 41.22
C ASP A 115 -13.03 -6.41 39.78
N TRP A 116 -13.81 -6.94 38.83
CA TRP A 116 -13.49 -6.88 37.40
C TRP A 116 -13.94 -5.55 36.80
N VAL A 117 -13.05 -4.92 36.04
CA VAL A 117 -13.42 -3.83 35.13
C VAL A 117 -13.67 -4.45 33.76
N GLU A 118 -14.93 -4.41 33.32
CA GLU A 118 -15.35 -4.97 32.04
C GLU A 118 -15.49 -3.87 30.98
N THR A 119 -15.09 -4.19 29.75
CA THR A 119 -15.37 -3.38 28.56
C THR A 119 -16.81 -3.59 28.08
N GLU A 120 -17.32 -2.67 27.27
CA GLU A 120 -18.50 -2.93 26.47
C GLU A 120 -18.26 -4.06 25.47
N VAL A 121 -19.34 -4.74 25.05
CA VAL A 121 -19.23 -5.77 24.01
C VAL A 121 -18.95 -5.10 22.67
N PHE A 122 -17.88 -5.51 21.99
CA PHE A 122 -17.47 -4.93 20.71
C PHE A 122 -17.27 -6.00 19.64
N SER A 123 -17.48 -5.60 18.38
CA SER A 123 -17.13 -6.40 17.20
C SER A 123 -15.85 -5.84 16.58
N VAL A 124 -14.85 -6.68 16.34
CA VAL A 124 -13.51 -6.26 15.85
C VAL A 124 -13.58 -5.53 14.50
N ASP A 125 -14.56 -5.85 13.67
CA ASP A 125 -14.78 -5.21 12.39
C ASP A 125 -15.56 -3.90 12.50
N GLU A 126 -16.45 -3.72 13.49
CA GLU A 126 -17.35 -2.56 13.57
C GLU A 126 -16.83 -1.39 14.41
N ILE A 127 -15.56 -1.43 14.79
CA ILE A 127 -14.95 -0.36 15.57
C ILE A 127 -14.79 0.87 14.65
N LYS A 128 -15.78 1.77 14.68
CA LYS A 128 -15.93 2.91 13.76
C LYS A 128 -15.16 4.13 14.26
N ASP A 129 -14.45 4.78 13.32
CA ASP A 129 -14.04 6.18 13.44
C ASP A 129 -15.30 7.07 13.56
N THR A 130 -15.68 7.49 14.78
CA THR A 130 -16.69 8.54 14.94
C THR A 130 -16.00 9.90 14.80
N HIS A 131 -15.82 10.34 13.56
CA HIS A 131 -15.68 11.75 13.22
C HIS A 131 -16.96 12.21 12.53
N GLN A 132 -18.05 12.40 13.27
CA GLN A 132 -19.10 13.31 12.81
C GLN A 132 -19.96 13.85 13.95
N ASP A 133 -19.90 15.18 14.09
CA ASP A 133 -20.76 16.09 14.85
C ASP A 133 -21.88 15.47 15.71
N THR A 134 -21.64 15.35 17.02
CA THR A 134 -22.71 15.26 18.02
C THR A 134 -22.88 16.61 18.68
N SER A 135 -23.46 17.56 17.93
CA SER A 135 -24.18 18.67 18.56
C SER A 135 -25.66 18.29 18.58
N LEU A 136 -26.25 18.33 19.78
CA LEU A 136 -27.64 17.99 20.13
C LEU A 136 -27.92 16.49 20.31
N LEU A 137 -27.61 15.96 21.51
CA LEU A 137 -28.61 15.41 22.43
C LEU A 137 -28.01 15.40 23.85
N SER A 138 -28.79 15.89 24.81
CA SER A 138 -28.46 16.08 26.21
C SER A 138 -28.42 14.78 27.02
N GLU A 139 -27.48 14.73 27.97
CA GLU A 139 -27.59 14.19 29.33
C GLU A 139 -28.08 12.75 29.55
N VAL A 140 -27.13 11.81 29.71
CA VAL A 140 -27.03 10.85 30.84
C VAL A 140 -25.54 10.46 30.99
N PRO A 141 -24.93 10.45 32.21
CA PRO A 141 -23.58 9.91 32.40
C PRO A 141 -23.67 8.39 32.53
N THR A 142 -24.03 7.72 31.44
CA THR A 142 -23.75 6.29 31.29
C THR A 142 -22.43 6.18 30.55
N LEU A 143 -21.52 5.36 31.10
CA LEU A 143 -20.21 4.98 30.56
C LEU A 143 -20.14 5.23 29.06
N SER A 144 -19.27 6.17 28.67
CA SER A 144 -19.09 6.62 27.30
C SER A 144 -19.00 5.43 26.36
N ALA A 145 -19.95 5.34 25.42
CA ALA A 145 -19.90 4.43 24.29
C ALA A 145 -18.48 4.47 23.72
N PHE A 146 -17.77 3.36 23.86
CA PHE A 146 -16.35 3.25 23.53
C PHE A 146 -16.22 3.11 22.01
N SER A 147 -16.47 4.20 21.29
CA SER A 147 -16.32 4.30 19.84
C SER A 147 -14.82 4.35 19.51
N LEU A 148 -14.21 3.19 19.41
CA LEU A 148 -12.81 3.12 19.01
C LEU A 148 -12.66 3.15 17.49
N PRO A 149 -11.52 3.62 16.98
CA PRO A 149 -11.14 3.40 15.60
C PRO A 149 -10.53 2.00 15.44
N ALA A 150 -11.14 1.06 14.70
CA ALA A 150 -10.36 -0.02 14.08
C ALA A 150 -9.75 0.53 12.80
N THR A 151 -8.75 1.41 12.96
CA THR A 151 -8.19 2.12 11.82
C THR A 151 -6.95 1.42 11.31
N ILE A 152 -6.99 1.06 10.03
CA ILE A 152 -5.79 0.66 9.31
C ILE A 152 -4.94 1.91 9.09
N GLY A 153 -3.67 1.81 9.47
CA GLY A 153 -2.69 2.87 9.29
C GLY A 153 -2.47 3.23 7.82
N PRO A 154 -1.82 4.38 7.56
CA PRO A 154 -1.55 4.81 6.21
C PRO A 154 -0.57 3.88 5.47
N PRO A 155 -0.75 3.66 4.16
CA PRO A 155 0.28 3.01 3.34
C PRO A 155 1.48 3.94 3.16
N HIS A 156 2.65 3.35 2.96
CA HIS A 156 3.84 4.10 2.59
C HIS A 156 3.93 4.26 1.07
N VAL A 157 4.26 5.47 0.61
CA VAL A 157 4.24 5.84 -0.81
C VAL A 157 5.58 6.41 -1.24
N GLU A 158 6.19 5.79 -2.25
CA GLU A 158 7.41 6.25 -2.92
C GLU A 158 7.11 6.60 -4.38
N LEU A 159 7.65 7.73 -4.86
CA LEU A 159 7.43 8.20 -6.23
C LEU A 159 8.72 8.09 -7.04
N ARG A 160 8.61 7.57 -8.26
CA ARG A 160 9.73 7.47 -9.21
C ARG A 160 9.30 8.02 -10.55
N SER A 161 10.07 8.94 -11.13
CA SER A 161 9.79 9.44 -12.47
C SER A 161 10.79 8.94 -13.50
N SER A 162 10.28 8.54 -14.67
CA SER A 162 11.07 8.08 -15.79
C SER A 162 10.33 8.37 -17.11
N LYS A 163 11.04 8.96 -18.08
CA LYS A 163 10.53 9.22 -19.44
C LYS A 163 9.22 10.03 -19.49
N GLY A 164 9.02 10.97 -18.58
CA GLY A 164 7.77 11.74 -18.50
C GLY A 164 6.58 10.98 -17.91
N GLN A 165 6.83 9.82 -17.30
CA GLN A 165 5.85 9.09 -16.50
C GLN A 165 6.27 9.11 -15.03
N THR A 166 5.29 9.01 -14.13
CA THR A 166 5.53 8.85 -12.70
C THR A 166 4.93 7.53 -12.23
N GLU A 167 5.78 6.66 -11.72
CA GLU A 167 5.46 5.41 -11.05
C GLU A 167 5.29 5.67 -9.55
N VAL A 168 4.20 5.15 -9.00
CA VAL A 168 3.88 5.17 -7.56
C VAL A 168 4.10 3.77 -7.04
N ASP A 169 5.03 3.60 -6.09
CA ASP A 169 5.24 2.35 -5.35
C ASP A 169 4.57 2.45 -3.98
N ILE A 170 3.69 1.50 -3.69
CA ILE A 170 2.80 1.49 -2.53
C ILE A 170 3.17 0.29 -1.66
N THR A 171 3.50 0.56 -0.40
CA THR A 171 3.81 -0.46 0.60
C THR A 171 2.71 -0.50 1.66
N ASP A 172 2.17 -1.68 1.90
CA ASP A 172 1.13 -1.92 2.90
C ASP A 172 1.62 -1.58 4.33
N PRO A 173 0.75 -1.04 5.21
CA PRO A 173 1.09 -0.84 6.61
C PRO A 173 1.35 -2.19 7.30
N LEU A 174 2.25 -2.18 8.27
CA LEU A 174 2.57 -3.37 9.05
C LEU A 174 1.39 -3.74 9.96
N LEU A 175 0.77 -4.89 9.69
CA LEU A 175 -0.32 -5.43 10.50
C LEU A 175 0.21 -6.37 11.58
N LYS A 176 -0.43 -6.36 12.75
CA LYS A 176 0.03 -7.15 13.92
C LYS A 176 -0.30 -8.65 13.83
N LYS A 177 -1.17 -9.07 12.91
CA LYS A 177 -1.72 -10.44 12.85
C LYS A 177 -1.35 -11.21 11.58
N LYS A 178 -1.81 -10.75 10.42
CA LYS A 178 -1.50 -11.30 9.09
C LYS A 178 -1.46 -10.16 8.09
N ASN A 179 -0.99 -10.43 6.88
CA ASN A 179 -0.99 -9.44 5.81
C ASN A 179 -2.43 -9.03 5.46
N LEU A 180 -2.58 -7.81 4.97
CA LEU A 180 -3.86 -7.20 4.63
C LEU A 180 -4.67 -8.09 3.67
N ARG A 181 -3.99 -8.61 2.65
CA ARG A 181 -4.55 -9.45 1.58
C ARG A 181 -4.99 -10.84 2.04
N ASP A 182 -4.36 -11.37 3.08
CA ASP A 182 -4.72 -12.68 3.66
C ASP A 182 -6.01 -12.59 4.48
N ILE A 183 -6.39 -11.39 4.91
CA ILE A 183 -7.50 -11.15 5.83
C ILE A 183 -8.78 -10.81 5.09
N PHE A 184 -8.71 -9.86 4.16
CA PHE A 184 -9.89 -9.43 3.40
C PHE A 184 -10.04 -10.19 2.07
N GLY A 185 -8.98 -10.88 1.62
CA GLY A 185 -8.91 -11.51 0.32
C GLY A 185 -8.43 -10.56 -0.78
N ILE A 186 -7.74 -11.10 -1.78
CA ILE A 186 -7.09 -10.34 -2.85
C ILE A 186 -8.10 -9.47 -3.64
N GLY A 187 -9.35 -9.90 -3.76
CA GLY A 187 -10.38 -9.24 -4.58
C GLY A 187 -11.13 -8.09 -3.91
N SER A 188 -10.95 -7.85 -2.61
CA SER A 188 -11.73 -6.86 -1.85
C SER A 188 -10.91 -5.64 -1.39
N ILE A 189 -9.63 -5.59 -1.76
CA ILE A 189 -8.70 -4.51 -1.43
C ILE A 189 -8.35 -3.74 -2.69
N PHE A 190 -8.43 -2.41 -2.59
CA PHE A 190 -8.06 -1.48 -3.65
C PHE A 190 -7.33 -0.28 -3.05
N TYR A 191 -6.31 0.21 -3.75
CA TYR A 191 -5.72 1.51 -3.47
C TYR A 191 -6.46 2.59 -4.24
N LEU A 192 -6.86 3.64 -3.54
CA LEU A 192 -7.36 4.88 -4.10
C LEU A 192 -6.19 5.85 -4.17
N VAL A 193 -5.63 6.02 -5.36
CA VAL A 193 -4.51 6.91 -5.62
C VAL A 193 -5.06 8.24 -6.09
N ARG A 194 -4.89 9.28 -5.29
CA ARG A 194 -5.27 10.65 -5.63
C ARG A 194 -4.04 11.45 -5.99
N PHE A 195 -4.08 12.12 -7.13
CA PHE A 195 -2.95 12.93 -7.59
C PHE A 195 -3.42 14.27 -8.15
N TRP A 196 -2.59 15.30 -8.00
CA TRP A 196 -2.91 16.65 -8.47
C TRP A 196 -1.65 17.48 -8.68
N LYS A 197 -1.77 18.50 -9.53
CA LYS A 197 -0.79 19.59 -9.64
C LYS A 197 -1.29 20.83 -8.90
N LYS A 198 -0.38 21.76 -8.61
CA LYS A 198 -0.73 22.99 -7.89
C LYS A 198 -1.81 23.78 -8.64
N GLY A 199 -2.92 24.05 -7.96
CA GLY A 199 -4.06 24.80 -8.51
C GLY A 199 -5.02 23.99 -9.39
N ALA A 200 -4.83 22.67 -9.51
CA ALA A 200 -5.77 21.76 -10.16
C ALA A 200 -6.58 20.95 -9.13
N GLY A 201 -7.69 20.34 -9.57
CA GLY A 201 -8.45 19.39 -8.77
C GLY A 201 -7.69 18.07 -8.57
N LYS A 202 -8.13 17.27 -7.58
CA LYS A 202 -7.62 15.90 -7.37
C LYS A 202 -8.21 14.96 -8.42
N GLU A 203 -7.34 14.29 -9.17
CA GLU A 203 -7.68 13.15 -10.01
C GLU A 203 -7.57 11.88 -9.16
N GLU A 204 -8.43 10.89 -9.41
CA GLU A 204 -8.47 9.63 -8.64
C GLU A 204 -8.32 8.43 -9.57
N LEU A 205 -7.46 7.49 -9.16
CA LEU A 205 -7.24 6.21 -9.82
C LEU A 205 -7.41 5.08 -8.80
N LYS A 206 -8.20 4.07 -9.16
CA LYS A 206 -8.39 2.88 -8.34
C LYS A 206 -7.59 1.71 -8.92
N THR A 207 -6.70 1.11 -8.13
CA THR A 207 -5.88 -0.04 -8.55
C THR A 207 -5.78 -1.09 -7.45
N GLN A 208 -5.47 -2.34 -7.81
CA GLN A 208 -5.13 -3.40 -6.86
C GLN A 208 -3.63 -3.68 -6.79
N GLN A 209 -2.88 -3.09 -7.73
CA GLN A 209 -1.43 -3.27 -7.85
C GLN A 209 -0.71 -2.32 -6.89
N ASN A 210 0.35 -2.82 -6.27
CA ASN A 210 1.23 -2.01 -5.41
C ASN A 210 2.05 -1.00 -6.23
N ARG A 211 2.20 -1.22 -7.53
CA ARG A 211 2.91 -0.31 -8.44
C ARG A 211 1.98 0.14 -9.54
N VAL A 212 1.91 1.44 -9.76
CA VAL A 212 1.03 2.02 -10.77
C VAL A 212 1.67 3.23 -11.43
N ILE A 213 1.46 3.36 -12.74
CA ILE A 213 1.91 4.51 -13.52
C ILE A 213 0.75 5.49 -13.61
N LEU A 214 1.00 6.74 -13.24
CA LEU A 214 0.00 7.79 -13.34
C LEU A 214 -0.28 8.14 -14.82
N PRO A 215 -1.56 8.16 -15.25
CA PRO A 215 -1.93 8.44 -16.63
C PRO A 215 -1.85 9.95 -16.93
N GLN A 216 -1.59 10.29 -18.20
CA GLN A 216 -1.81 11.64 -18.77
C GLN A 216 -1.10 12.78 -18.02
N LEU A 217 0.14 12.57 -17.57
CA LEU A 217 0.93 13.61 -16.91
C LEU A 217 1.60 14.54 -17.93
N GLU A 218 1.71 15.81 -17.56
CA GLU A 218 2.54 16.78 -18.27
C GLU A 218 4.03 16.58 -17.91
N PRO A 219 4.94 16.68 -18.89
CA PRO A 219 6.38 16.61 -18.61
C PRO A 219 6.83 17.86 -17.85
N LEU A 220 7.81 17.70 -16.95
CA LEU A 220 8.42 18.81 -16.17
C LEU A 220 7.45 19.54 -15.22
N VAL A 221 6.35 18.88 -14.81
CA VAL A 221 5.37 19.42 -13.86
C VAL A 221 5.47 18.70 -12.51
N ASN A 222 5.26 19.46 -11.42
CA ASN A 222 5.24 18.94 -10.05
C ASN A 222 3.85 18.39 -9.70
N TYR A 223 3.79 17.09 -9.41
CA TYR A 223 2.59 16.38 -9.00
C TYR A 223 2.73 15.88 -7.57
N CYS A 224 1.65 16.01 -6.80
CA CYS A 224 1.51 15.46 -5.47
C CYS A 224 0.56 14.27 -5.49
N VAL A 225 0.85 13.27 -4.66
CA VAL A 225 0.12 11.99 -4.60
C VAL A 225 -0.22 11.67 -3.14
N GLU A 226 -1.43 11.17 -2.94
CA GLU A 226 -1.98 10.70 -1.66
C GLU A 226 -2.69 9.36 -1.92
N VAL A 227 -2.49 8.38 -1.05
CA VAL A 227 -3.02 7.02 -1.24
C VAL A 227 -3.81 6.57 -0.02
N GLU A 228 -4.99 6.02 -0.26
CA GLU A 228 -5.82 5.35 0.75
C GLU A 228 -6.07 3.89 0.37
N ILE A 229 -6.21 3.02 1.37
CA ILE A 229 -6.58 1.62 1.18
C ILE A 229 -8.08 1.50 1.39
N ALA A 230 -8.82 1.20 0.33
CA ALA A 230 -10.21 0.79 0.41
C ALA A 230 -10.29 -0.73 0.65
N TYR A 231 -10.89 -1.12 1.77
CA TYR A 231 -11.12 -2.50 2.17
C TYR A 231 -12.57 -2.66 2.60
N MET A 232 -13.18 -3.82 2.34
CA MET A 232 -14.62 -4.01 2.58
C MET A 232 -15.48 -2.96 1.83
N LYS A 233 -16.81 -3.09 1.88
CA LYS A 233 -17.68 -2.05 1.29
C LYS A 233 -17.68 -0.84 2.22
N ASN A 234 -17.18 0.29 1.74
CA ASN A 234 -17.17 1.62 2.40
C ASN A 234 -16.22 1.78 3.60
N LYS A 235 -15.19 0.95 3.79
CA LYS A 235 -14.14 1.22 4.77
C LYS A 235 -12.83 1.62 4.08
N THR A 236 -12.17 2.60 4.65
CA THR A 236 -10.90 3.14 4.14
C THR A 236 -9.89 3.24 5.27
N SER A 237 -8.61 3.07 4.94
CA SER A 237 -7.52 3.37 5.88
C SER A 237 -7.39 4.89 6.09
N ARG A 238 -6.52 5.27 7.04
CA ARG A 238 -5.97 6.63 7.04
C ARG A 238 -5.26 6.92 5.71
N PRO A 239 -5.35 8.16 5.19
CA PRO A 239 -4.61 8.57 4.00
C PRO A 239 -3.11 8.62 4.27
N SER A 240 -2.32 8.26 3.26
CA SER A 240 -0.87 8.43 3.29
C SER A 240 -0.48 9.89 3.46
N ASN A 241 0.77 10.13 3.86
CA ASN A 241 1.36 11.44 3.70
C ASN A 241 1.36 11.85 2.22
N VAL A 242 1.24 13.15 1.97
CA VAL A 242 1.31 13.69 0.61
C VAL A 242 2.77 13.67 0.15
N SER A 243 3.05 12.92 -0.91
CA SER A 243 4.36 12.84 -1.54
C SER A 243 4.33 13.62 -2.85
N CYS A 244 5.27 14.55 -3.06
CA CYS A 244 5.32 15.37 -4.28
C CYS A 244 6.64 15.16 -5.04
N LEU A 245 6.56 15.10 -6.36
CA LEU A 245 7.72 14.95 -7.24
C LEU A 245 7.50 15.66 -8.58
N THR A 246 8.57 16.23 -9.13
CA THR A 246 8.57 16.82 -10.48
C THR A 246 8.86 15.76 -11.53
N ASN A 247 7.94 15.60 -12.48
CA ASN A 247 8.03 14.62 -13.54
C ASN A 247 9.20 14.92 -14.50
N THR A 248 9.81 13.88 -15.04
CA THR A 248 10.93 13.97 -15.99
C THR A 248 10.47 14.46 -17.37
N ALA A 249 11.42 14.83 -18.22
CA ALA A 249 11.10 15.16 -19.62
C ALA A 249 10.60 13.91 -20.37
N SER A 250 9.56 14.07 -21.19
CA SER A 250 9.07 13.02 -22.07
C SER A 250 9.96 12.91 -23.31
N ASN A 251 10.40 11.69 -23.62
CA ASN A 251 11.09 11.37 -24.87
C ASN A 251 10.11 11.01 -26.01
N GLU A 252 8.82 10.92 -25.72
CA GLU A 252 7.78 10.55 -26.68
C GLU A 252 7.68 11.59 -27.80
N ALA A 253 7.88 12.87 -27.46
CA ALA A 253 8.01 13.94 -28.44
C ALA A 253 9.11 13.63 -29.48
N GLN A 254 10.26 13.10 -29.04
CA GLN A 254 11.37 12.78 -29.94
C GLN A 254 11.07 11.57 -30.84
N ALA A 255 10.30 10.59 -30.37
CA ALA A 255 10.02 9.36 -31.10
C ALA A 255 9.17 9.59 -32.35
N TRP A 256 8.09 10.39 -32.26
CA TRP A 256 7.24 10.67 -33.42
C TRP A 256 7.94 11.55 -34.45
N PHE A 257 8.81 12.50 -34.03
CA PHE A 257 9.64 13.28 -34.95
C PHE A 257 10.61 12.38 -35.74
N ILE A 258 11.25 11.40 -35.07
CA ILE A 258 12.12 10.42 -35.73
C ILE A 258 11.33 9.59 -36.75
N SER A 259 10.14 9.13 -36.36
CA SER A 259 9.25 8.38 -37.25
C SER A 259 8.84 9.21 -38.48
N ALA A 260 8.43 10.46 -38.27
CA ALA A 260 8.06 11.39 -39.36
C ALA A 260 9.24 11.63 -40.33
N LEU A 261 10.45 11.86 -39.81
CA LEU A 261 11.66 12.02 -40.62
C LEU A 261 11.96 10.77 -41.48
N PHE A 262 11.79 9.57 -40.91
CA PHE A 262 11.96 8.32 -41.65
C PHE A 262 10.96 8.18 -42.80
N PHE A 263 9.68 8.49 -42.56
CA PHE A 263 8.65 8.46 -43.60
C PHE A 263 8.92 9.48 -44.72
N ILE A 264 9.33 10.70 -44.36
CA ILE A 264 9.70 11.74 -45.34
C ILE A 264 10.88 11.26 -46.20
N SER A 265 11.92 10.71 -45.58
CA SER A 265 13.09 10.18 -46.30
C SER A 265 12.71 9.05 -47.26
N CYS A 266 11.84 8.14 -46.84
CA CYS A 266 11.37 7.04 -47.69
C CYS A 266 10.60 7.57 -48.92
N LEU A 267 9.75 8.58 -48.71
CA LEU A 267 8.97 9.21 -49.78
C LEU A 267 9.87 9.89 -50.82
N VAL A 268 10.92 10.59 -50.38
CA VAL A 268 11.90 11.23 -51.27
C VAL A 268 12.62 10.20 -52.14
N VAL A 269 13.03 9.06 -51.56
CA VAL A 269 13.70 7.98 -52.31
C VAL A 269 12.74 7.32 -53.32
N LEU A 270 11.48 7.09 -52.94
CA LEU A 270 10.48 6.54 -53.85
C LEU A 270 10.24 7.46 -55.05
N VAL A 271 10.10 8.77 -54.80
CA VAL A 271 9.93 9.76 -55.88
C VAL A 271 11.16 9.82 -56.77
N SER A 272 12.38 9.78 -56.22
CA SER A 272 13.60 9.82 -57.02
C SER A 272 13.75 8.59 -57.92
N VAL A 273 13.43 7.38 -57.43
CA VAL A 273 13.43 6.15 -58.22
C VAL A 273 12.43 6.22 -59.36
N VAL A 274 11.20 6.71 -59.09
CA VAL A 274 10.18 6.91 -60.13
C VAL A 274 10.64 7.91 -61.18
N MET A 275 11.24 9.03 -60.76
CA MET A 275 11.76 10.04 -61.69
C MET A 275 12.89 9.51 -62.57
N ILE A 276 13.80 8.71 -62.02
CA ILE A 276 14.87 8.04 -62.79
C ILE A 276 14.26 7.05 -63.78
N PHE A 277 13.30 6.24 -63.35
CA PHE A 277 12.61 5.28 -64.22
C PHE A 277 11.92 6.00 -65.39
N LEU A 278 11.20 7.09 -65.11
CA LEU A 278 10.57 7.92 -66.14
C LEU A 278 11.62 8.53 -67.07
N ALA A 279 12.71 9.09 -66.56
CA ALA A 279 13.77 9.68 -67.39
C ALA A 279 14.41 8.66 -68.33
N VAL A 280 14.73 7.45 -67.83
CA VAL A 280 15.24 6.34 -68.66
C VAL A 280 14.21 5.92 -69.69
N TRP A 281 12.93 5.80 -69.30
CA TRP A 281 11.85 5.44 -70.21
C TRP A 281 11.65 6.48 -71.32
N TYR A 282 11.63 7.77 -70.99
CA TYR A 282 11.54 8.85 -71.97
C TYR A 282 12.77 8.91 -72.87
N GLY A 283 13.97 8.72 -72.31
CA GLY A 283 15.21 8.61 -73.09
C GLY A 283 15.20 7.44 -74.06
N TYR A 284 14.77 6.26 -73.60
CA TYR A 284 14.59 5.07 -74.44
C TYR A 284 13.56 5.31 -75.55
N LYS A 285 12.41 5.91 -75.20
CA LYS A 285 11.36 6.26 -76.16
C LYS A 285 11.84 7.26 -77.21
N LEU A 286 12.60 8.27 -76.81
CA LEU A 286 13.20 9.26 -77.72
C LEU A 286 14.23 8.61 -78.64
N TYR A 287 15.14 7.80 -78.08
CA TYR A 287 16.14 7.04 -78.85
C TYR A 287 15.48 6.15 -79.91
N ARG A 288 14.44 5.40 -79.52
CA ARG A 288 13.69 4.53 -80.42
C ARG A 288 12.92 5.29 -81.52
N ASN A 289 12.48 6.52 -81.24
CA ASN A 289 11.82 7.37 -82.24
C ASN A 289 12.81 7.99 -83.24
N ILE A 290 14.04 8.29 -82.82
CA ILE A 290 15.07 8.89 -83.70
C ILE A 290 15.79 7.81 -84.53
N PHE A 291 16.04 6.64 -83.94
CA PHE A 291 16.64 5.49 -84.61
C PHE A 291 15.67 4.31 -84.61
N PRO A 292 14.72 4.27 -85.56
CA PRO A 292 14.00 3.04 -85.83
C PRO A 292 15.03 1.97 -86.25
N ASN A 293 14.97 0.79 -85.62
CA ASN A 293 15.76 -0.36 -86.05
C ASN A 293 15.24 -0.86 -87.40
N ASP A 294 15.58 -0.13 -88.47
CA ASP A 294 15.29 -0.57 -89.83
C ASP A 294 16.38 -1.53 -90.27
N LYS A 295 15.96 -2.73 -90.66
CA LYS A 295 16.84 -3.71 -91.28
C LYS A 295 17.44 -3.08 -92.54
N LEU A 296 18.76 -2.93 -92.56
CA LEU A 296 19.53 -2.42 -93.69
C LEU A 296 19.09 -3.12 -95.01
N PRO A 297 18.68 -2.38 -96.06
CA PRO A 297 18.16 -2.98 -97.29
C PRO A 297 19.21 -3.89 -97.94
N GLU A 298 18.82 -5.07 -98.43
CA GLU A 298 19.75 -6.07 -98.98
C GLU A 298 20.61 -5.56 -100.16
N VAL A 299 20.15 -4.52 -100.87
CA VAL A 299 20.87 -3.89 -101.98
C VAL A 299 22.22 -3.30 -101.55
N LEU A 300 22.34 -2.84 -100.30
CA LEU A 300 23.60 -2.34 -99.74
C LEU A 300 24.59 -3.45 -99.38
N LYS A 301 24.10 -4.68 -99.09
CA LYS A 301 24.99 -5.84 -98.85
C LYS A 301 25.63 -6.33 -100.15
N GLN A 302 24.91 -6.30 -101.28
CA GLN A 302 25.45 -6.78 -102.57
C GLN A 302 26.55 -5.87 -103.14
N ASN A 303 26.47 -4.55 -102.93
CA ASN A 303 27.48 -3.60 -103.44
C ASN A 303 28.79 -3.62 -102.64
N LEU A 304 28.78 -4.06 -101.38
CA LEU A 304 29.99 -4.19 -100.58
C LEU A 304 30.78 -5.47 -100.88
N VAL A 305 30.13 -6.50 -101.42
CA VAL A 305 30.77 -7.79 -101.75
C VAL A 305 31.41 -7.79 -103.15
N SER A 306 30.98 -6.91 -104.06
CA SER A 306 31.38 -6.94 -105.47
C SER A 306 32.54 -6.02 -105.85
N ARG A 307 33.17 -5.31 -104.90
CA ARG A 307 34.31 -4.42 -105.18
C ARG A 307 35.56 -4.76 -104.36
N CYS A 308 36.18 -5.88 -104.69
CA CYS A 308 37.64 -6.07 -104.52
C CYS A 308 38.13 -7.27 -105.36
N PRO A 309 38.81 -7.04 -106.50
CA PRO A 309 39.78 -7.97 -107.04
C PRO A 309 41.08 -7.86 -106.24
N ALA A 310 41.69 -9.00 -105.99
CA ALA A 310 42.94 -9.16 -105.25
C ALA A 310 44.14 -8.45 -105.91
N ALA A 311 44.91 -7.69 -105.12
CA ALA A 311 46.35 -7.53 -105.29
C ALA A 311 46.99 -6.90 -104.05
N LEU A 312 47.92 -7.65 -103.44
CA LEU A 312 49.12 -7.20 -102.72
C LEU A 312 48.94 -6.32 -101.46
N VAL A 313 49.24 -6.86 -100.27
CA VAL A 313 50.57 -6.83 -99.67
C VAL A 313 50.56 -7.74 -98.44
N ARG A 314 51.54 -8.65 -98.42
CA ARG A 314 51.93 -9.50 -97.31
C ARG A 314 52.65 -8.65 -96.27
N GLN A 315 52.17 -8.62 -95.03
CA GLN A 315 53.06 -8.40 -93.89
C GLN A 315 52.57 -9.21 -92.68
N GLU A 316 53.30 -10.28 -92.46
CA GLU A 316 53.29 -11.14 -91.30
C GLU A 316 54.16 -10.45 -90.25
N PHE A 317 53.61 -10.10 -89.09
CA PHE A 317 54.43 -9.81 -87.91
C PHE A 317 53.73 -10.27 -86.64
N THR A 318 54.56 -10.85 -85.79
CA THR A 318 54.29 -11.81 -84.74
C THR A 318 53.75 -11.20 -83.45
N GLU A 319 52.96 -12.02 -82.77
CA GLU A 319 52.55 -11.98 -81.37
C GLU A 319 53.64 -11.46 -80.42
N THR A 320 53.31 -10.42 -79.64
CA THR A 320 54.11 -9.97 -78.50
C THR A 320 53.21 -9.87 -77.27
N ASN A 321 53.45 -10.77 -76.33
CA ASN A 321 52.93 -10.76 -74.96
C ASN A 321 53.60 -9.63 -74.16
N GLU A 322 52.83 -8.92 -73.34
CA GLU A 322 53.36 -8.10 -72.24
C GLU A 322 52.38 -8.06 -71.05
N PRO A 323 52.87 -7.79 -69.82
CA PRO A 323 52.74 -8.75 -68.73
C PRO A 323 51.80 -8.35 -67.58
N PHE A 324 51.41 -9.37 -66.82
CA PHE A 324 50.84 -9.31 -65.47
C PHE A 324 51.71 -8.49 -64.51
N PHE A 325 51.11 -7.51 -63.82
CA PHE A 325 51.69 -6.92 -62.60
C PHE A 325 50.88 -7.37 -61.37
N GLU A 326 51.44 -8.31 -60.63
CA GLU A 326 51.09 -8.57 -59.23
C GLU A 326 51.67 -7.45 -58.36
N LEU A 327 50.82 -6.78 -57.56
CA LEU A 327 51.27 -5.91 -56.47
C LEU A 327 50.79 -6.50 -55.14
N ARG A 328 51.70 -7.21 -54.48
CA ARG A 328 51.60 -7.64 -53.08
C ARG A 328 51.59 -6.42 -52.17
N ILE A 329 50.53 -6.26 -51.38
CA ILE A 329 50.52 -5.36 -50.22
C ILE A 329 50.77 -6.21 -48.98
N TYR A 330 51.81 -5.82 -48.24
CA TYR A 330 52.32 -6.48 -47.04
C TYR A 330 51.36 -6.33 -45.85
N GLU A 331 51.26 -7.39 -45.05
CA GLU A 331 50.71 -7.36 -43.70
C GLU A 331 51.53 -6.40 -42.81
N GLY A 332 50.84 -5.46 -42.17
CA GLY A 332 51.35 -4.71 -41.04
C GLY A 332 50.54 -5.05 -39.78
N LYS A 333 51.17 -5.77 -38.85
CA LYS A 333 50.72 -5.90 -37.45
C LYS A 333 50.96 -4.57 -36.73
N LEU A 334 49.91 -3.97 -36.18
CA LEU A 334 49.72 -3.80 -34.73
C LEU A 334 48.26 -3.46 -34.42
#